data_AF-A0A5E5BT36-F1
#
_entry.id   AF-A0A5E5BT36-F1
#
_cell.length_a   1.000
_cell.length_b   1.000
_cell.length_c   1.000
_cell.angle_alpha   90.00
_cell.angle_beta   90.00
_cell.angle_gamma   90.00
#
_symmetry.space_group_name_H-M   'P 1'
#
loop_
_entity.id
_entity.type
_entity.pdbx_description
1 polymer ?
#
loop_
_entity_poly.entity_id
_entity_poly.type
_entity_poly.pdbx_seq_one_letter_code
_entity_poly.pdbx_strand_id
1 'polypeptide(L)'
;MTFEEYLDLLVQTVTKNMNPVSRSVMAAALGNMLRKASPDVTWKTFGKRTLSELLTDPRVQPHLKTFETAKGALAVSPVGEPPAGDVQAIEVFNPLRKSVWEAFVLPSPSGRRFMHRANGVIRAGLEIAPAPADDWVEITPISPDEQREWARDFIASADGKNVAEAAKTLATEGWHPYAFFQLLRGQDENVARMWNRFRSAKVSTRVQEWLTQHSLPVERGFQGAARPRQQEVGDALPSVQSAPVLGGDGLREAILLAISTLPLERLLEIPIPAGVMLSALSQAKTR
;
A
#
# COMPACT_ATOMS: atom_id res chain seq x y z
N MET A 1 5.85 -13.65 31.13
CA MET A 1 6.23 -12.29 30.71
C MET A 1 5.44 -11.30 31.52
N THR A 2 6.11 -10.43 32.27
CA THR A 2 5.49 -9.33 33.03
C THR A 2 5.16 -8.16 32.09
N PHE A 3 4.40 -7.17 32.59
CA PHE A 3 4.12 -5.97 31.78
C PHE A 3 5.39 -5.16 31.50
N GLU A 4 6.33 -5.08 32.45
CA GLU A 4 7.60 -4.38 32.28
C GLU A 4 8.49 -5.06 31.22
N GLU A 5 8.58 -6.39 31.23
CA GLU A 5 9.28 -7.14 30.18
C GLU A 5 8.64 -6.94 28.79
N TYR A 6 7.32 -6.79 28.75
CA TYR A 6 6.59 -6.51 27.52
C TYR A 6 6.78 -5.05 27.06
N LEU A 7 6.89 -4.11 27.99
CA LEU A 7 7.21 -2.70 27.72
C LEU A 7 8.63 -2.57 27.14
N ASP A 8 9.60 -3.27 27.71
CA ASP A 8 10.97 -3.33 27.18
C ASP A 8 10.99 -3.92 25.77
N LEU A 9 10.25 -5.01 25.54
CA LEU A 9 10.08 -5.59 24.21
C LEU A 9 9.45 -4.59 23.23
N LEU A 10 8.44 -3.85 23.68
CA LEU A 10 7.76 -2.82 22.89
C LEU A 10 8.72 -1.70 22.49
N VAL A 11 9.46 -1.13 23.43
CA VAL A 11 10.44 -0.06 23.18
C VAL A 11 11.55 -0.57 22.27
N GLN A 12 12.12 -1.75 22.54
CA GLN A 12 13.14 -2.35 21.67
C GLN A 12 12.64 -2.61 20.25
N THR A 13 11.38 -3.05 20.10
CA THR A 13 10.78 -3.29 18.78
C THR A 13 10.63 -1.99 18.01
N VAL A 14 10.24 -0.89 18.66
CA VAL A 14 10.20 0.43 18.04
C VAL A 14 11.61 0.86 17.64
N THR A 15 12.57 0.89 18.57
CA THR A 15 13.94 1.36 18.31
C THR A 15 14.65 0.57 17.21
N LYS A 16 14.49 -0.76 17.17
CA LYS A 16 15.15 -1.61 16.15
C LYS A 16 14.54 -1.49 14.76
N ASN A 17 13.27 -1.10 14.65
CA ASN A 17 12.52 -1.10 13.38
C ASN A 17 12.11 0.30 12.93
N MET A 18 12.65 1.34 13.58
CA MET A 18 12.45 2.71 13.17
C MET A 18 12.91 2.91 11.74
N ASN A 19 12.07 3.59 10.96
CA ASN A 19 12.50 4.06 9.66
C ASN A 19 13.62 5.11 9.87
N PRO A 20 14.80 4.96 9.24
CA PRO A 20 15.93 5.87 9.45
C PRO A 20 15.64 7.31 9.02
N VAL A 21 14.62 7.51 8.19
CA VAL A 21 14.20 8.83 7.68
C VAL A 21 13.12 9.45 8.56
N SER A 22 12.03 8.73 8.85
CA SER A 22 10.92 9.28 9.65
C SER A 22 11.09 9.14 11.16
N ARG A 23 12.13 8.42 11.61
CA ARG A 23 12.41 8.07 13.02
C ARG A 23 11.17 7.56 13.77
N SER A 24 10.35 6.80 13.06
CA SER A 24 9.07 6.33 13.57
C SER A 24 8.66 4.98 12.99
N VAL A 25 7.70 4.35 13.65
CA VAL A 25 7.08 3.09 13.25
C VAL A 25 5.56 3.28 13.20
N MET A 26 4.93 2.82 12.11
CA MET A 26 3.47 2.84 12.00
C MET A 26 2.84 1.89 13.02
N ALA A 27 1.78 2.31 13.72
CA ALA A 27 1.13 1.50 14.75
C ALA A 27 0.63 0.15 14.20
N ALA A 28 0.10 0.12 12.98
CA ALA A 28 -0.32 -1.12 12.33
C ALA A 28 0.84 -2.11 12.10
N ALA A 29 2.02 -1.60 11.71
CA ALA A 29 3.21 -2.42 11.53
C ALA A 29 3.76 -2.89 12.89
N LEU A 30 3.77 -2.01 13.89
CA LEU A 30 4.17 -2.33 15.27
C LEU A 30 3.35 -3.48 15.85
N GLY A 31 2.02 -3.47 15.68
CA GLY A 31 1.15 -4.56 16.15
C GLY A 31 1.51 -5.92 15.53
N ASN A 32 1.86 -5.94 14.24
CA ASN A 32 2.30 -7.16 13.57
C ASN A 32 3.69 -7.62 14.04
N MET A 33 4.61 -6.68 14.29
CA MET A 33 5.95 -6.99 14.79
C MET A 33 5.91 -7.57 16.21
N LEU A 34 5.11 -6.98 17.10
CA LEU A 34 4.93 -7.48 18.47
C LEU A 34 4.35 -8.90 18.49
N ARG A 35 3.37 -9.18 17.64
CA ARG A 35 2.78 -10.53 17.53
C ARG A 35 3.77 -11.57 17.02
N LYS A 36 4.73 -11.17 16.18
CA LYS A 36 5.81 -12.05 15.72
C LYS A 36 6.87 -12.26 16.80
N ALA A 37 7.21 -11.20 17.54
CA ALA A 37 8.23 -11.24 18.58
C ALA A 37 7.77 -11.97 19.85
N SER A 38 6.48 -11.90 20.18
CA SER A 38 5.86 -12.67 21.26
C SER A 38 4.48 -13.17 20.81
N PRO A 39 4.39 -14.39 20.26
CA PRO A 39 3.11 -14.97 19.81
C PRO A 39 2.14 -15.24 20.96
N ASP A 40 2.67 -15.64 22.11
CA ASP A 40 1.90 -16.13 23.25
C ASP A 40 1.46 -15.02 24.22
N VAL A 41 2.08 -13.83 24.12
CA VAL A 41 1.79 -12.69 25.00
C VAL A 41 1.49 -11.46 24.17
N THR A 42 0.29 -10.91 24.34
CA THR A 42 -0.15 -9.70 23.64
C THR A 42 -0.57 -8.64 24.64
N TRP A 43 -0.74 -7.40 24.18
CA TRP A 43 -1.30 -6.33 25.02
C TRP A 43 -2.66 -6.66 25.65
N LYS A 44 -3.42 -7.59 25.06
CA LYS A 44 -4.67 -8.11 25.64
C LYS A 44 -4.45 -8.88 26.94
N THR A 45 -3.31 -9.57 27.07
CA THR A 45 -2.91 -10.28 28.29
C THR A 45 -2.77 -9.31 29.48
N PHE A 46 -2.55 -8.02 29.20
CA PHE A 46 -2.43 -6.96 30.20
C PHE A 46 -3.68 -6.04 30.25
N GLY A 47 -4.83 -6.54 29.79
CA GLY A 47 -6.11 -5.86 29.89
C GLY A 47 -6.37 -4.79 28.82
N LYS A 48 -5.50 -4.63 27.81
CA LYS A 48 -5.70 -3.66 26.73
C LYS A 48 -6.49 -4.25 25.57
N ARG A 49 -7.57 -3.60 25.16
CA ARG A 49 -8.43 -4.06 24.05
C ARG A 49 -7.77 -3.80 22.70
N THR A 50 -7.05 -2.69 22.58
CA THR A 50 -6.42 -2.25 21.34
C THR A 50 -4.96 -1.86 21.54
N LEU A 51 -4.19 -1.83 20.44
CA LEU A 51 -2.83 -1.30 20.46
C LEU A 51 -2.82 0.21 20.79
N SER A 52 -3.83 0.95 20.33
CA SER A 52 -3.97 2.37 20.70
C SER A 52 -4.08 2.55 22.22
N GLU A 53 -4.87 1.70 22.88
CA GLU A 53 -5.06 1.73 24.33
C GLU A 53 -3.77 1.40 25.09
N LEU A 54 -2.95 0.48 24.56
CA LEU A 54 -1.61 0.22 25.06
C LEU A 54 -0.73 1.45 24.93
N LEU A 55 -0.69 2.08 23.74
CA LEU A 55 0.17 3.23 23.47
C LEU A 55 -0.23 4.48 24.25
N THR A 56 -1.48 4.56 24.70
CA THR A 56 -1.96 5.60 25.62
C THR A 56 -1.75 5.27 27.10
N ASP A 57 -1.25 4.07 27.45
CA ASP A 57 -1.02 3.67 28.85
C ASP A 57 -0.01 4.62 29.52
N PRO A 58 -0.29 5.13 30.73
CA PRO A 58 0.61 6.01 31.47
C PRO A 58 2.01 5.45 31.73
N ARG A 59 2.18 4.11 31.69
CA ARG A 59 3.48 3.45 31.80
C ARG A 59 4.23 3.39 30.48
N VAL A 60 3.55 3.56 29.35
CA VAL A 60 4.14 3.53 28.00
C VAL A 60 4.50 4.94 27.53
N GLN A 61 3.66 5.94 27.82
CA GLN A 61 3.86 7.33 27.39
C GLN A 61 5.20 7.98 27.80
N PRO A 62 5.83 7.63 28.95
CA PRO A 62 7.17 8.13 29.29
C PRO A 62 8.26 7.66 28.34
N HIS A 63 8.05 6.53 27.65
CA HIS A 63 9.04 5.91 26.76
C HIS A 63 8.74 6.13 25.28
N LEU A 64 7.46 6.22 24.91
CA LEU A 64 7.01 6.34 23.53
C LEU A 64 6.03 7.49 23.34
N LYS A 65 6.23 8.26 22.27
CA LYS A 65 5.32 9.29 21.79
C LYS A 65 4.50 8.77 20.62
N THR A 66 3.21 9.05 20.62
CA THR A 66 2.31 8.78 19.50
C THR A 66 1.99 10.08 18.76
N PHE A 67 1.80 9.98 17.44
CA PHE A 67 1.37 11.10 16.60
C PHE A 67 0.67 10.59 15.33
N GLU A 68 -0.13 11.44 14.71
CA GLU A 68 -0.73 11.16 13.41
C GLU A 68 0.19 11.64 12.30
N THR A 69 0.35 10.81 11.27
CA THR A 69 1.06 11.20 10.04
C THR A 69 0.16 12.08 9.17
N ALA A 70 0.73 12.80 8.21
CA ALA A 70 -0.02 13.60 7.23
C ALA A 70 -1.12 12.82 6.45
N LYS A 71 -1.07 11.49 6.45
CA LYS A 71 -2.07 10.60 5.85
C LYS A 71 -3.13 10.10 6.86
N GLY A 72 -3.19 10.69 8.05
CA GLY A 72 -4.13 10.33 9.13
C GLY A 72 -3.82 8.99 9.80
N ALA A 73 -2.63 8.42 9.59
CA ALA A 73 -2.27 7.12 10.16
C ALA A 73 -1.42 7.30 11.43
N LEU A 74 -1.72 6.52 12.46
CA LEU A 74 -1.04 6.55 13.76
C LEU A 74 0.38 5.98 13.67
N ALA A 75 1.35 6.75 14.18
CA ALA A 75 2.76 6.38 14.27
C ALA A 75 3.28 6.55 15.70
N VAL A 76 4.41 5.87 15.98
CA VAL A 76 5.05 5.80 17.30
C VAL A 76 6.55 6.06 17.16
N SER A 77 7.13 6.82 18.08
CA SER A 77 8.57 7.06 18.20
C SER A 77 9.02 7.08 19.67
N PRO A 78 10.31 6.85 19.98
CA PRO A 78 10.84 7.01 21.34
C PRO A 78 10.75 8.47 21.86
N VAL A 79 10.56 8.63 23.16
CA VAL A 79 10.62 9.94 23.84
C VAL A 79 12.07 10.41 23.94
N GLY A 80 12.34 11.68 23.62
CA GLY A 80 13.68 12.28 23.62
C GLY A 80 14.34 12.35 22.24
N GLU A 81 13.81 11.64 21.25
CA GLU A 81 14.12 11.92 19.84
C GLU A 81 13.14 12.98 19.31
N PRO A 82 13.62 14.09 18.73
CA PRO A 82 12.73 14.98 18.03
C PRO A 82 12.06 14.16 16.91
N PRO A 83 10.71 14.15 16.80
CA PRO A 83 10.10 13.69 15.56
C PRO A 83 10.75 14.53 14.49
N ALA A 84 11.42 13.89 13.52
CA ALA A 84 11.91 14.61 12.35
C ALA A 84 10.66 15.30 11.78
N GLY A 85 10.60 16.63 11.97
CA GLY A 85 9.39 17.41 11.73
C GLY A 85 8.87 17.07 10.35
N ASP A 86 7.54 16.90 10.24
CA ASP A 86 6.81 16.49 9.04
C ASP A 86 7.72 16.35 7.83
N VAL A 87 8.36 15.18 7.70
CA VAL A 87 8.99 14.84 6.44
C VAL A 87 7.79 14.75 5.52
N GLN A 88 7.54 15.84 4.78
CA GLN A 88 6.59 15.91 3.68
C GLN A 88 6.60 14.54 3.07
N ALA A 89 5.51 13.79 3.26
CA ALA A 89 5.42 12.40 2.88
C ALA A 89 6.02 12.34 1.50
N ILE A 90 7.20 11.70 1.34
CA ILE A 90 7.94 11.69 0.07
C ILE A 90 6.86 11.50 -0.97
N GLU A 91 6.61 12.54 -1.79
CA GLU A 91 5.54 12.47 -2.76
C GLU A 91 5.96 11.32 -3.65
N VAL A 92 5.37 10.15 -3.38
CA VAL A 92 5.53 9.00 -4.23
C VAL A 92 4.73 9.43 -5.44
N PHE A 93 5.41 10.10 -6.37
CA PHE A 93 4.89 10.50 -7.67
C PHE A 93 4.71 9.25 -8.53
N ASN A 94 4.06 8.23 -7.97
CA ASN A 94 3.74 7.00 -8.64
C ASN A 94 2.23 6.94 -8.73
N PRO A 95 1.65 7.37 -9.86
CA PRO A 95 0.23 7.27 -10.07
C PRO A 95 -0.20 5.82 -10.28
N LEU A 96 0.72 4.85 -10.35
CA LEU A 96 0.41 3.43 -10.50
C LEU A 96 0.07 2.77 -9.16
N ARG A 97 -0.78 1.74 -9.22
CA ARG A 97 -1.03 0.86 -8.07
C ARG A 97 0.28 0.15 -7.70
N LYS A 98 0.49 -0.09 -6.40
CA LYS A 98 1.72 -0.71 -5.90
C LYS A 98 2.04 -2.04 -6.60
N SER A 99 1.05 -2.93 -6.73
CA SER A 99 1.23 -4.23 -7.40
C SER A 99 1.62 -4.11 -8.88
N VAL A 100 1.10 -3.10 -9.57
CA VAL A 100 1.41 -2.82 -10.98
C VAL A 100 2.84 -2.32 -11.11
N TRP A 101 3.22 -1.36 -10.28
CA TRP A 101 4.61 -0.90 -10.23
C TRP A 101 5.58 -2.06 -9.98
N GLU A 102 5.30 -2.88 -8.97
CA GLU A 102 6.16 -4.02 -8.63
C GLU A 102 6.28 -5.02 -9.79
N ALA A 103 5.18 -5.30 -10.49
CA ALA A 103 5.20 -6.23 -11.62
C ALA A 103 6.01 -5.75 -12.81
N PHE A 104 6.00 -4.44 -13.11
CA PHE A 104 6.75 -3.90 -14.23
C PHE A 104 8.21 -3.58 -13.90
N VAL A 105 8.51 -3.25 -12.65
CA VAL A 105 9.80 -2.64 -12.29
C VAL A 105 10.70 -3.58 -11.49
N LEU A 106 10.15 -4.45 -10.65
CA LEU A 106 10.96 -5.31 -9.79
C LEU A 106 11.34 -6.61 -10.51
N PRO A 107 12.62 -7.02 -10.47
CA PRO A 107 13.06 -8.28 -11.08
C PRO A 107 12.58 -9.52 -10.33
N SER A 108 12.22 -9.37 -9.05
CA SER A 108 11.72 -10.43 -8.17
C SER A 108 10.21 -10.32 -7.95
N PRO A 109 9.47 -11.43 -7.78
CA PRO A 109 9.92 -12.82 -7.89
C PRO A 109 10.29 -13.21 -9.33
N SER A 110 11.22 -14.15 -9.48
CA SER A 110 11.58 -14.74 -10.77
C SER A 110 10.42 -15.51 -11.37
N GLY A 111 10.30 -15.52 -12.69
CA GLY A 111 9.19 -16.16 -13.40
C GLY A 111 8.30 -15.13 -14.10
N ARG A 112 7.22 -15.62 -14.70
CA ARG A 112 6.25 -14.83 -15.46
C ARG A 112 5.30 -14.10 -14.53
N ARG A 113 4.73 -13.02 -15.05
CA ARG A 113 3.81 -12.12 -14.34
C ARG A 113 2.57 -11.96 -15.20
N PHE A 114 1.40 -11.99 -14.59
CA PHE A 114 0.13 -11.94 -15.29
C PHE A 114 -0.81 -10.96 -14.61
N MET A 115 -1.54 -10.18 -15.40
CA MET A 115 -2.68 -9.37 -14.96
C MET A 115 -3.98 -10.03 -15.41
N HIS A 116 -4.93 -10.17 -14.50
CA HIS A 116 -6.27 -10.64 -14.82
C HIS A 116 -7.08 -9.54 -15.51
N ARG A 117 -7.67 -9.85 -16.67
CA ARG A 117 -8.42 -8.91 -17.53
C ARG A 117 -9.56 -8.21 -16.79
N ALA A 118 -10.41 -8.99 -16.11
CA ALA A 118 -11.64 -8.46 -15.51
C ALA A 118 -11.43 -7.61 -14.24
N ASN A 119 -10.46 -7.93 -13.38
CA ASN A 119 -10.32 -7.32 -12.05
C ASN A 119 -8.98 -6.59 -11.83
N GLY A 120 -7.99 -6.76 -12.70
CA GLY A 120 -6.66 -6.15 -12.58
C GLY A 120 -5.77 -6.77 -11.50
N VAL A 121 -6.14 -7.93 -10.95
CA VAL A 121 -5.30 -8.67 -10.01
C VAL A 121 -4.04 -9.12 -10.72
N ILE A 122 -2.89 -8.94 -10.07
CA ILE A 122 -1.60 -9.38 -10.57
C ILE A 122 -1.16 -10.63 -9.83
N ARG A 123 -0.63 -11.61 -10.57
CA ARG A 123 0.10 -12.76 -10.05
C ARG A 123 1.50 -12.78 -10.66
N ALA A 124 2.50 -13.03 -9.84
CA ALA A 124 3.91 -13.03 -10.24
C ALA A 124 4.60 -14.30 -9.72
N GLY A 125 5.69 -14.69 -10.38
CA GLY A 125 6.47 -15.86 -10.01
C GLY A 125 5.89 -17.18 -10.49
N LEU A 126 5.22 -17.16 -11.65
CA LEU A 126 4.57 -18.33 -12.25
C LEU A 126 5.34 -18.81 -13.48
N GLU A 127 5.29 -20.10 -13.80
CA GLU A 127 5.83 -20.63 -15.06
C GLU A 127 4.80 -20.58 -16.21
N ILE A 128 3.52 -20.70 -15.85
CA ILE A 128 2.39 -20.72 -16.78
C ILE A 128 1.29 -19.77 -16.32
N ALA A 129 0.43 -19.38 -17.26
CA ALA A 129 -0.73 -18.55 -16.97
C ALA A 129 -1.70 -19.29 -16.02
N PRO A 130 -2.31 -18.61 -15.04
CA PRO A 130 -3.34 -19.21 -14.22
C PRO A 130 -4.58 -19.59 -15.05
N ALA A 131 -5.33 -20.59 -14.60
CA ALA A 131 -6.60 -20.96 -15.23
C ALA A 131 -7.75 -20.02 -14.80
N PRO A 132 -8.70 -19.71 -15.71
CA PRO A 132 -8.68 -19.95 -17.16
C PRO A 132 -7.63 -19.06 -17.85
N ALA A 133 -6.80 -19.62 -18.73
CA ALA A 133 -5.65 -18.90 -19.30
C ALA A 133 -6.05 -17.62 -20.06
N ASP A 134 -7.21 -17.62 -20.70
CA ASP A 134 -7.72 -16.49 -21.51
C ASP A 134 -8.00 -15.23 -20.67
N ASP A 135 -8.26 -15.41 -19.37
CA ASP A 135 -8.51 -14.31 -18.43
C ASP A 135 -7.25 -13.56 -18.02
N TRP A 136 -6.07 -14.04 -18.42
CA TRP A 136 -4.79 -13.51 -17.99
C TRP A 136 -3.97 -12.97 -19.15
N VAL A 137 -3.36 -11.80 -18.93
CA VAL A 137 -2.43 -11.18 -19.88
C VAL A 137 -1.06 -11.15 -19.24
N GLU A 138 -0.06 -11.67 -19.95
CA GLU A 138 1.33 -11.65 -19.47
C GLU A 138 1.90 -10.22 -19.48
N ILE A 139 2.48 -9.83 -18.35
CA ILE A 139 3.20 -8.58 -18.17
C ILE A 139 4.65 -8.81 -18.57
N THR A 140 5.15 -8.02 -19.52
CA THR A 140 6.58 -7.93 -19.82
C THR A 140 7.22 -6.89 -18.90
N PRO A 141 8.11 -7.28 -17.97
CA PRO A 141 8.79 -6.33 -17.10
C PRO A 141 9.72 -5.41 -17.90
N ILE A 142 9.89 -4.19 -17.41
CA ILE A 142 10.86 -3.23 -17.93
C ILE A 142 12.25 -3.72 -17.57
N SER A 143 13.10 -3.92 -18.58
CA SER A 143 14.43 -4.48 -18.37
C SER A 143 15.33 -3.50 -17.57
N PRO A 144 16.33 -4.01 -16.85
CA PRO A 144 17.34 -3.16 -16.21
C PRO A 144 18.07 -2.26 -17.22
N ASP A 145 18.27 -2.73 -18.45
CA ASP A 145 18.95 -1.96 -19.50
C ASP A 145 18.07 -0.79 -20.00
N GLU A 146 16.76 -1.00 -20.16
CA GLU A 146 15.83 0.08 -20.51
C GLU A 146 15.81 1.16 -19.43
N GLN A 147 15.83 0.76 -18.15
CA GLN A 147 15.92 1.71 -17.04
C GLN A 147 17.28 2.42 -16.97
N ARG A 148 18.35 1.77 -17.45
CA ARG A 148 19.69 2.37 -17.56
C ARG A 148 19.72 3.42 -18.66
N GLU A 149 19.07 3.19 -19.79
CA GLU A 149 18.90 4.22 -20.84
C GLU A 149 18.16 5.43 -20.30
N TRP A 150 17.07 5.22 -19.53
CA TRP A 150 16.37 6.35 -18.90
C TRP A 150 17.26 7.12 -17.93
N ALA A 151 18.19 6.46 -17.23
CA ALA A 151 19.15 7.13 -16.36
C ALA A 151 20.18 7.95 -17.17
N ARG A 152 20.58 7.48 -18.37
CA ARG A 152 21.38 8.27 -19.32
C ARG A 152 20.63 9.50 -19.80
N ASP A 153 19.39 9.34 -20.25
CA ASP A 153 18.52 10.45 -20.68
C ASP A 153 18.37 11.49 -19.56
N PHE A 154 18.15 11.03 -18.34
CA PHE A 154 18.00 11.90 -17.17
C PHE A 154 19.26 12.73 -16.91
N ILE A 155 20.44 12.09 -16.94
CA ILE A 155 21.72 12.79 -16.75
C ILE A 155 21.98 13.80 -17.88
N ALA A 156 21.69 13.42 -19.13
CA ALA A 156 21.81 14.32 -20.27
C ALA A 156 20.90 15.55 -20.14
N SER A 157 19.73 15.40 -19.51
CA SER A 157 18.80 16.52 -19.24
C SER A 157 19.12 17.33 -17.98
N ALA A 158 20.11 16.92 -17.19
CA ALA A 158 20.44 17.48 -15.88
C ALA A 158 21.55 18.53 -15.94
N ASP A 159 21.50 19.43 -16.93
CA ASP A 159 22.49 20.50 -17.12
C ASP A 159 22.71 21.31 -15.82
N GLY A 160 23.98 21.46 -15.45
CA GLY A 160 24.41 22.22 -14.28
C GLY A 160 24.14 21.58 -12.91
N LYS A 161 23.67 20.32 -12.86
CA LYS A 161 23.36 19.61 -11.60
C LYS A 161 24.48 18.67 -11.19
N ASN A 162 24.61 18.43 -9.89
CA ASN A 162 25.61 17.51 -9.36
C ASN A 162 25.19 16.05 -9.56
N VAL A 163 25.50 15.50 -10.74
CA VAL A 163 25.21 14.10 -11.12
C VAL A 163 26.46 13.28 -11.44
N ALA A 164 27.65 13.81 -11.17
CA ALA A 164 28.92 13.24 -11.64
C ALA A 164 29.17 11.80 -11.12
N GLU A 165 28.97 11.54 -9.82
CA GLU A 165 29.14 10.20 -9.26
C GLU A 165 28.07 9.22 -9.74
N ALA A 166 26.82 9.67 -9.83
CA ALA A 166 25.74 8.85 -10.39
C ALA A 166 26.01 8.48 -11.86
N ALA A 167 26.56 9.40 -12.66
CA ALA A 167 26.89 9.15 -14.07
C ALA A 167 27.97 8.08 -14.24
N LYS A 168 28.98 8.04 -13.36
CA LYS A 168 30.03 7.00 -13.38
C LYS A 168 29.44 5.59 -13.25
N THR A 169 28.36 5.44 -12.49
CA THR A 169 27.75 4.10 -12.29
C THR A 169 27.09 3.52 -13.52
N LEU A 170 26.73 4.34 -14.51
CA LEU A 170 26.07 3.87 -15.73
C LEU A 170 26.96 2.93 -16.58
N ALA A 171 28.28 3.02 -16.39
CA ALA A 171 29.25 2.14 -17.04
C ALA A 171 29.56 0.87 -16.22
N THR A 172 29.04 0.74 -15.00
CA THR A 172 29.31 -0.39 -14.12
C THR A 172 28.49 -1.62 -14.52
N GLU A 173 29.17 -2.76 -14.62
CA GLU A 173 28.51 -4.06 -14.74
C GLU A 173 27.67 -4.35 -13.48
N GLY A 174 26.42 -4.80 -13.65
CA GLY A 174 25.49 -4.99 -12.52
C GLY A 174 24.80 -3.71 -12.04
N TRP A 175 24.74 -2.65 -12.85
CA TRP A 175 23.99 -1.44 -12.53
C TRP A 175 22.55 -1.72 -12.08
N HIS A 176 22.11 -1.03 -11.03
CA HIS A 176 20.77 -1.17 -10.47
C HIS A 176 20.13 0.19 -10.15
N PRO A 177 18.85 0.42 -10.51
CA PRO A 177 18.17 1.72 -10.32
C PRO A 177 18.16 2.23 -8.88
N TYR A 178 18.10 1.33 -7.89
CA TYR A 178 18.11 1.71 -6.48
C TYR A 178 19.48 2.27 -6.05
N ALA A 179 20.58 1.67 -6.49
CA ALA A 179 21.93 2.15 -6.17
C ALA A 179 22.17 3.53 -6.80
N PHE A 180 21.73 3.70 -8.05
CA PHE A 180 21.75 4.98 -8.76
C PHE A 180 20.98 6.07 -8.01
N PHE A 181 19.75 5.78 -7.54
CA PHE A 181 18.95 6.72 -6.75
C PHE A 181 19.64 7.12 -5.43
N GLN A 182 20.26 6.16 -4.73
CA GLN A 182 20.93 6.47 -3.47
C GLN A 182 22.16 7.38 -3.66
N LEU A 183 22.87 7.23 -4.77
CA LEU A 183 23.97 8.14 -5.13
C LEU A 183 23.46 9.53 -5.44
N LEU A 184 22.40 9.66 -6.25
CA LEU A 184 21.78 10.96 -6.50
C LEU A 184 21.33 11.62 -5.19
N ARG A 185 20.70 10.85 -4.29
CA ARG A 185 20.24 11.36 -3.00
C ARG A 185 21.38 11.82 -2.10
N GLY A 186 22.52 11.13 -2.13
CA GLY A 186 23.72 11.53 -1.39
C GLY A 186 24.38 12.80 -1.93
N GLN A 187 24.23 13.08 -3.23
CA GLN A 187 24.77 14.28 -3.88
C GLN A 187 23.84 15.49 -3.76
N ASP A 188 22.56 15.30 -4.11
CA ASP A 188 21.52 16.33 -4.07
C ASP A 188 20.12 15.69 -4.01
N GLU A 189 19.43 15.90 -2.89
CA GLU A 189 18.07 15.39 -2.68
C GLU A 189 17.06 15.92 -3.72
N ASN A 190 17.24 17.14 -4.24
CA ASN A 190 16.38 17.69 -5.29
C ASN A 190 16.53 16.89 -6.59
N VAL A 191 17.77 16.57 -6.96
CA VAL A 191 18.05 15.77 -8.16
C VAL A 191 17.48 14.37 -8.02
N ALA A 192 17.59 13.76 -6.83
CA ALA A 192 17.00 12.45 -6.55
C ALA A 192 15.46 12.47 -6.69
N ARG A 193 14.80 13.55 -6.22
CA ARG A 193 13.35 13.74 -6.43
C ARG A 193 12.99 13.91 -7.89
N MET A 194 13.78 14.68 -8.65
CA MET A 194 13.58 14.84 -10.09
C MET A 194 13.72 13.52 -10.84
N TRP A 195 14.71 12.69 -10.49
CA TRP A 195 14.87 11.35 -11.05
C TRP A 195 13.65 10.48 -10.76
N ASN A 196 13.18 10.44 -9.51
CA ASN A 196 11.99 9.67 -9.16
C ASN A 196 10.76 10.09 -9.97
N ARG A 197 10.56 11.39 -10.17
CA ARG A 197 9.47 11.92 -11.01
C ARG A 197 9.64 11.50 -12.47
N PHE A 198 10.84 11.66 -13.03
CA PHE A 198 11.17 11.29 -14.40
C PHE A 198 10.95 9.79 -14.66
N ARG A 199 11.53 8.94 -13.83
CA ARG A 199 11.39 7.48 -13.91
C ARG A 199 9.94 7.05 -13.75
N SER A 200 9.21 7.63 -12.79
CA SER A 200 7.81 7.24 -12.57
C SER A 200 6.92 7.64 -13.74
N ALA A 201 7.20 8.77 -14.41
CA ALA A 201 6.52 9.16 -15.63
C ALA A 201 6.78 8.15 -16.76
N LYS A 202 8.06 7.77 -16.99
CA LYS A 202 8.43 6.76 -18.01
C LYS A 202 7.76 5.40 -17.76
N VAL A 203 7.78 4.91 -16.52
CA VAL A 203 7.08 3.66 -16.14
C VAL A 203 5.58 3.79 -16.38
N SER A 204 4.97 4.92 -16.00
CA SER A 204 3.54 5.17 -16.20
C SER A 204 3.16 5.15 -17.68
N THR A 205 3.95 5.80 -18.55
CA THR A 205 3.75 5.77 -19.99
C THR A 205 3.83 4.33 -20.52
N ARG A 206 4.85 3.57 -20.12
CA ARG A 206 5.01 2.18 -20.56
C ARG A 206 3.84 1.28 -20.14
N VAL A 207 3.35 1.46 -18.91
CA VAL A 207 2.18 0.73 -18.42
C VAL A 207 0.92 1.13 -19.17
N GLN A 208 0.71 2.42 -19.44
CA GLN A 208 -0.43 2.90 -20.21
C GLN A 208 -0.44 2.34 -21.65
N GLU A 209 0.70 2.35 -22.32
CA GLU A 209 0.88 1.75 -23.65
C GLU A 209 0.57 0.26 -23.61
N TRP A 210 1.10 -0.48 -22.62
CA TRP A 210 0.85 -1.91 -22.47
C TRP A 210 -0.64 -2.21 -22.22
N LEU A 211 -1.31 -1.44 -21.35
CA LEU A 211 -2.75 -1.59 -21.10
C LEU A 211 -3.55 -1.37 -22.39
N THR A 212 -3.18 -0.33 -23.16
CA THR A 212 -3.82 -0.02 -24.44
C THR A 212 -3.62 -1.13 -25.46
N GLN A 213 -2.38 -1.62 -25.60
CA GLN A 213 -2.02 -2.71 -26.51
C GLN A 213 -2.81 -3.99 -26.23
N HIS A 214 -3.10 -4.27 -24.96
CA HIS A 214 -3.85 -5.46 -24.54
C HIS A 214 -5.36 -5.23 -24.33
N SER A 215 -5.87 -4.05 -24.71
CA SER A 215 -7.28 -3.66 -24.57
C SER A 215 -7.78 -3.77 -23.13
N LEU A 216 -6.94 -3.37 -22.17
CA LEU A 216 -7.25 -3.34 -20.73
C LEU A 216 -7.62 -1.91 -20.29
N PRO A 217 -8.61 -1.73 -19.38
CA PRO A 217 -8.95 -0.41 -18.88
C PRO A 217 -7.78 0.25 -18.14
N VAL A 218 -7.56 1.54 -18.40
CA VAL A 218 -6.41 2.30 -17.84
C VAL A 218 -6.48 2.31 -16.31
N GLU A 219 -7.67 2.36 -15.73
CA GLU A 219 -7.92 2.42 -14.27
C GLU A 219 -7.42 1.18 -13.53
N ARG A 220 -7.04 0.11 -14.24
CA ARG A 220 -6.41 -1.10 -13.69
C ARG A 220 -4.96 -0.87 -13.31
N GLY A 221 -4.23 -0.08 -14.08
CA GLY A 221 -2.82 0.23 -13.83
C GLY A 221 -2.63 1.31 -12.77
N PHE A 222 -3.55 2.27 -12.76
CA PHE A 222 -3.41 3.52 -12.02
C PHE A 222 -4.19 3.48 -10.71
N GLN A 223 -3.66 4.15 -9.70
CA GLN A 223 -4.43 4.54 -8.53
C GLN A 223 -5.58 5.36 -9.07
N GLY A 224 -6.82 4.99 -8.73
CA GLY A 224 -7.94 5.86 -9.01
C GLY A 224 -7.57 7.21 -8.42
N ALA A 225 -7.69 8.29 -9.22
CA ALA A 225 -7.60 9.63 -8.67
C ALA A 225 -8.46 9.60 -7.40
N ALA A 226 -7.86 9.85 -6.23
CA ALA A 226 -8.65 10.16 -5.06
C ALA A 226 -9.59 11.25 -5.57
N ARG A 227 -10.87 10.91 -5.73
CA ARG A 227 -11.86 11.83 -6.28
C ARG A 227 -11.60 13.12 -5.53
N PRO A 228 -11.20 14.23 -6.18
CA PRO A 228 -11.20 15.50 -5.47
C PRO A 228 -12.59 15.54 -4.86
N ARG A 229 -12.65 15.65 -3.54
CA ARG A 229 -13.89 15.82 -2.80
C ARG A 229 -14.53 17.00 -3.48
N GLN A 230 -15.45 16.73 -4.40
CA GLN A 230 -16.11 17.77 -5.16
C GLN A 230 -16.78 18.59 -4.07
N GLN A 231 -16.29 19.80 -3.89
CA GLN A 231 -17.11 20.88 -3.37
C GLN A 231 -18.31 20.89 -4.31
N GLU A 232 -19.37 20.23 -3.88
CA GLU A 232 -20.71 20.41 -4.43
C GLU A 232 -21.04 21.88 -4.18
N VAL A 233 -20.83 22.68 -5.22
CA VAL A 233 -21.54 23.95 -5.40
C VAL A 233 -23.01 23.57 -5.36
N GLY A 234 -23.72 24.19 -4.42
CA GLY A 234 -25.03 23.77 -4.00
C GLY A 234 -26.03 23.69 -5.15
N ASP A 235 -26.82 22.62 -5.13
CA ASP A 235 -28.24 22.76 -5.33
C ASP A 235 -28.97 21.84 -4.34
N ALA A 236 -29.97 22.43 -3.69
CA ALA A 236 -30.58 21.94 -2.47
C ALA A 236 -31.44 20.69 -2.68
N LEU A 237 -31.07 19.58 -2.04
CA LEU A 237 -31.98 18.52 -1.61
C LEU A 237 -31.58 18.05 -0.20
N PRO A 238 -32.56 17.68 0.66
CA PRO A 238 -32.36 17.66 2.09
C PRO A 238 -31.36 16.59 2.53
N SER A 239 -30.48 17.03 3.42
CA SER A 239 -29.50 16.22 4.18
C SER A 239 -30.11 14.90 4.64
N VAL A 240 -29.69 13.79 4.03
CA VAL A 240 -29.72 12.50 4.71
C VAL A 240 -28.55 12.53 5.68
N GLN A 241 -28.92 12.74 6.93
CA GLN A 241 -28.06 12.77 8.10
C GLN A 241 -27.07 11.60 8.09
N SER A 242 -25.87 11.89 8.56
CA SER A 242 -24.83 10.96 8.99
C SER A 242 -25.39 9.56 9.27
N ALA A 243 -24.97 8.56 8.48
CA ALA A 243 -25.30 7.18 8.77
C ALA A 243 -24.91 6.91 10.24
N PRO A 244 -25.87 6.53 11.11
CA PRO A 244 -25.54 6.22 12.49
C PRO A 244 -24.55 5.06 12.48
N VAL A 245 -23.64 5.05 13.45
CA VAL A 245 -22.83 3.87 13.75
C VAL A 245 -23.80 2.78 14.19
N LEU A 246 -24.34 2.04 13.23
CA LEU A 246 -25.30 0.98 13.46
C LEU A 246 -24.54 -0.15 14.17
N GLY A 247 -24.96 -0.47 15.39
CA GLY A 247 -24.54 -1.69 16.08
C GLY A 247 -24.84 -2.93 15.22
N GLY A 248 -24.33 -4.09 15.64
CA GLY A 248 -24.36 -5.33 14.83
C GLY A 248 -25.74 -5.69 14.24
N ASP A 249 -26.83 -5.37 14.93
CA ASP A 249 -28.19 -5.65 14.46
C ASP A 249 -28.69 -4.64 13.42
N GLY A 250 -28.35 -3.35 13.56
CA GLY A 250 -28.70 -2.34 12.56
C GLY A 250 -27.91 -2.49 11.25
N LEU A 251 -26.68 -2.98 11.33
CA LEU A 251 -25.89 -3.31 10.14
C LEU A 251 -26.50 -4.50 9.39
N ARG A 252 -27.02 -5.50 10.12
CA ARG A 252 -27.70 -6.65 9.52
C ARG A 252 -28.96 -6.21 8.76
N GLU A 253 -29.80 -5.37 9.35
CA GLU A 253 -31.00 -4.85 8.67
C GLU A 253 -30.66 -4.03 7.43
N ALA A 254 -29.64 -3.18 7.51
CA ALA A 254 -29.17 -2.40 6.36
C ALA A 254 -28.65 -3.28 5.22
N ILE A 255 -27.90 -4.34 5.54
CA ILE A 255 -27.42 -5.32 4.56
C ILE A 255 -28.60 -6.06 3.91
N LEU A 256 -29.59 -6.49 4.70
CA LEU A 256 -30.77 -7.19 4.18
C LEU A 256 -31.62 -6.29 3.28
N LEU A 257 -31.78 -5.02 3.64
CA LEU A 257 -32.48 -4.03 2.82
C LEU A 257 -31.72 -3.76 1.51
N ALA A 258 -30.40 -3.65 1.56
CA ALA A 258 -29.60 -3.48 0.35
C ALA A 258 -29.70 -4.70 -0.58
N ILE A 259 -29.65 -5.91 -0.03
CA ILE A 259 -29.78 -7.17 -0.79
C ILE A 259 -31.19 -7.28 -1.40
N SER A 260 -32.26 -6.90 -0.69
CA SER A 260 -33.64 -7.00 -1.21
C SER A 260 -33.93 -6.05 -2.37
N THR A 261 -33.12 -5.00 -2.57
CA THR A 261 -33.23 -4.09 -3.71
C THR A 261 -32.47 -4.55 -4.95
N LEU A 262 -31.67 -5.62 -4.86
CA LEU A 262 -30.89 -6.12 -6.00
C LEU A 262 -31.76 -6.98 -6.94
N PRO A 263 -31.59 -6.84 -8.27
CA PRO A 263 -32.23 -7.72 -9.23
C PRO A 263 -31.64 -9.14 -9.16
N LEU A 264 -32.43 -10.14 -9.56
CA LEU A 264 -32.11 -11.57 -9.37
C LEU A 264 -30.77 -11.96 -10.00
N GLU A 265 -30.45 -11.41 -11.16
CA GLU A 265 -29.20 -11.68 -11.88
C GLU A 265 -27.98 -11.26 -11.05
N ARG A 266 -28.10 -10.14 -10.32
CA ARG A 266 -27.05 -9.64 -9.43
C ARG A 266 -26.96 -10.41 -8.12
N LEU A 267 -28.07 -10.96 -7.64
CA LEU A 267 -28.08 -11.83 -6.46
C LEU A 267 -27.30 -13.13 -6.71
N LEU A 268 -27.36 -13.68 -7.91
CA LEU A 268 -26.64 -14.91 -8.30
C LEU A 268 -25.12 -14.71 -8.43
N GLU A 269 -24.66 -13.47 -8.62
CA GLU A 269 -23.23 -13.14 -8.68
C GLU A 269 -22.58 -13.03 -7.29
N ILE A 270 -23.37 -12.98 -6.20
CA ILE A 270 -22.85 -12.83 -4.85
C ILE A 270 -22.25 -14.18 -4.39
N PRO A 271 -20.93 -14.26 -4.11
CA PRO A 271 -20.32 -15.49 -3.65
C PRO A 271 -20.71 -15.76 -2.20
N ILE A 272 -21.69 -16.65 -1.99
CA ILE A 272 -22.13 -17.06 -0.65
C ILE A 272 -21.38 -18.36 -0.26
N PRO A 273 -20.74 -18.42 0.91
CA PRO A 273 -20.11 -19.65 1.39
C PRO A 273 -21.10 -20.81 1.42
N ALA A 274 -20.70 -21.98 0.90
CA ALA A 274 -21.58 -23.14 0.73
C ALA A 274 -22.28 -23.59 2.03
N GLY A 275 -21.62 -23.48 3.18
CA GLY A 275 -22.22 -23.79 4.49
C GLY A 275 -23.41 -22.90 4.85
N VAL A 276 -23.41 -21.63 4.41
CA VAL A 276 -24.52 -20.69 4.64
C VAL A 276 -25.69 -21.00 3.72
N MET A 277 -25.43 -21.33 2.45
CA MET A 277 -26.47 -21.75 1.49
C MET A 277 -27.17 -23.04 1.91
N LEU A 278 -26.41 -24.05 2.35
CA LEU A 278 -26.97 -25.33 2.81
C LEU A 278 -27.83 -25.14 4.06
N SER A 279 -27.40 -24.28 5.00
CA SER A 279 -28.20 -23.95 6.19
C SER A 279 -29.51 -23.24 5.81
N ALA A 280 -29.49 -22.27 4.90
CA ALA A 280 -30.69 -21.57 4.43
C ALA A 280 -31.67 -22.50 3.69
N LEU A 281 -31.17 -23.37 2.81
CA LEU A 281 -31.98 -24.36 2.08
C LEU A 281 -32.60 -25.40 3.02
N SER A 282 -31.89 -25.80 4.07
CA SER A 282 -32.42 -26.72 5.07
C SER A 282 -33.58 -26.13 5.87
N GLN A 283 -33.58 -24.81 6.10
CA GLN A 283 -34.66 -24.09 6.79
C GLN A 283 -35.85 -23.79 5.87
N ALA A 284 -35.63 -23.60 4.57
CA ALA A 284 -36.70 -23.36 3.59
C ALA A 284 -37.53 -24.62 3.27
N LYS A 285 -36.97 -25.82 3.44
CA LYS A 285 -37.67 -27.10 3.23
C LYS A 285 -38.62 -27.50 4.36
N THR A 286 -38.57 -26.80 5.50
CA THR A 286 -39.39 -27.10 6.69
C THR A 286 -40.65 -26.23 6.78
N ARG A 287 -41.03 -25.55 5.69
CA ARG A 287 -42.29 -24.80 5.56
C ARG A 287 -43.19 -25.42 4.50
#